data_AF-A0A061G743-F1
#
_entry.id   AF-A0A061G743-F1
#
_cell.length_a   1.000
_cell.length_b   1.000
_cell.length_c   1.000
_cell.angle_alpha   90.00
_cell.angle_beta   90.00
_cell.angle_gamma   90.00
#
_symmetry.space_group_name_H-M   'P 1'
#
loop_
_entity.id
_entity.type
_entity.pdbx_description
1 polymer ?
#
loop_
_entity_poly.entity_id
_entity_poly.type
_entity_poly.pdbx_seq_one_letter_code
_entity_poly.pdbx_strand_id
1 'polypeptide(L)'
;MEKLMRLISMAPLLLLLCLPFAFAGHDYNQALSKSILFFEAQRSGYLPHSQRVTWRASSGLNDGKASGVDLVGGYYDAGDNVKFGLPMAFTITMMSWSIIEYGKQMAASGELGNALEAVKWGTDYLIKAHPEPYVLYGEVGDGNSDHYCWQRPEDMTTDRHAYKIDPSNPGSDLAGETAAAMAAASIVFRRSNPAYSSELLRHAYQLFEFADKYRGKYDSSITVAQKYYRSVSGYNDELLWAAAWLYQASNNQYYLNYLGKNGDSMGGTGWAMTEFSWDVKYAGVQTLVAKFLMQGKAGLHAPVFERYHQRAEYFMCSLIGKGSRNIQKTPGGLIFRQRWNNMQFVTSASFLATVYSDYLTSSRGSLNCAAGNVAPSELLSFAKSQVDYLLGDNPRATSYMVGYGNNYPRQVHHRGSSIVSIKVDPTFVACRQGYANWYTRKASDPNVLTGALVGGPDAYDNFADERDNYEQTEPATYNNAPLLGILARLGGGHGGYNQLLPVVVPAPNPVVAKPKPAPKPKLTPTPASSSSPITIKQKMTTSWNHKGKTYYRYSTVVTNNSYKTVKDLKLSISKLYGPLWGLTKSGNSYGFPSWLNSLPAAKSLEFVYIHSASPADVSVSTYNLA
;
A
#
# COMPACT_ATOMS: atom_id res chain seq x y z
N MET A 1 -8.68 84.40 31.34
CA MET A 1 -9.88 83.94 32.07
C MET A 1 -10.16 82.52 31.60
N GLU A 2 -9.57 81.53 32.28
CA GLU A 2 -10.19 80.92 33.48
C GLU A 2 -11.43 80.12 33.09
N LYS A 3 -11.28 78.79 33.04
CA LYS A 3 -11.66 77.87 34.14
C LYS A 3 -13.17 77.82 34.35
N LEU A 4 -13.77 76.69 33.97
CA LEU A 4 -14.53 75.82 34.90
C LEU A 4 -14.85 74.48 34.19
N MET A 5 -14.12 73.38 34.45
CA MET A 5 -14.42 72.35 35.48
C MET A 5 -15.79 71.66 35.23
N ARG A 6 -15.93 70.34 35.00
CA ARG A 6 -15.35 69.14 35.65
C ARG A 6 -15.62 67.92 34.73
N LEU A 7 -14.66 67.04 34.46
CA LEU A 7 -14.32 65.82 35.23
C LEU A 7 -15.48 64.79 35.32
N ILE A 8 -15.55 63.86 34.36
CA ILE A 8 -15.93 62.45 34.61
C ILE A 8 -15.04 61.53 33.74
N SER A 9 -14.01 60.98 34.38
CA SER A 9 -13.46 59.63 34.23
C SER A 9 -13.60 58.91 32.87
N MET A 10 -12.54 58.89 32.07
CA MET A 10 -12.31 57.83 31.06
C MET A 10 -10.85 57.37 31.05
N ALA A 11 -10.48 56.59 32.07
CA ALA A 11 -9.61 55.43 31.94
C ALA A 11 -10.07 54.46 33.04
N PRO A 12 -10.44 53.20 32.72
CA PRO A 12 -9.62 52.33 31.87
C PRO A 12 -10.43 51.54 30.82
N LEU A 13 -10.00 51.57 29.56
CA LEU A 13 -10.34 50.50 28.61
C LEU A 13 -9.09 50.09 27.83
N LEU A 14 -8.03 49.80 28.57
CA LEU A 14 -6.78 49.20 28.05
C LEU A 14 -6.53 47.86 28.76
N LEU A 15 -7.57 47.05 28.88
CA LEU A 15 -7.56 45.76 29.58
C LEU A 15 -8.51 44.73 28.94
N LEU A 16 -8.62 44.73 27.62
CA LEU A 16 -9.48 43.79 26.87
C LEU A 16 -8.87 43.25 25.56
N LEU A 17 -7.54 43.21 25.44
CA LEU A 17 -6.85 42.54 24.32
C LEU A 17 -5.79 41.50 24.76
N CYS A 18 -5.77 41.13 26.04
CA CYS A 18 -5.14 39.90 26.50
C CYS A 18 -6.22 38.92 26.94
N LEU A 19 -7.18 38.63 26.05
CA LEU A 19 -7.75 37.29 26.09
C LEU A 19 -6.57 36.36 25.76
N PRO A 20 -6.21 35.40 26.63
CA PRO A 20 -5.45 34.29 26.11
C PRO A 20 -6.35 33.75 24.99
N PHE A 21 -5.90 33.81 23.74
CA PHE A 21 -6.29 32.76 22.82
C PHE A 21 -5.91 31.50 23.59
N ALA A 22 -6.89 30.87 24.21
CA ALA A 22 -6.72 29.53 24.70
C ALA A 22 -6.41 28.77 23.42
N PHE A 23 -5.11 28.59 23.14
CA PHE A 23 -4.60 27.55 22.28
C PHE A 23 -4.96 26.25 23.00
N ALA A 24 -6.25 25.92 23.02
CA ALA A 24 -6.72 24.61 23.37
C ALA A 24 -6.11 23.71 22.31
N GLY A 25 -5.15 22.88 22.73
CA GLY A 25 -4.50 21.96 21.81
C GLY A 25 -5.55 21.07 21.13
N HIS A 26 -5.29 20.72 19.88
CA HIS A 26 -6.14 19.78 19.13
C HIS A 26 -6.18 18.42 19.83
N ASP A 27 -7.37 17.83 19.97
CA ASP A 27 -7.54 16.44 20.37
C ASP A 27 -7.18 15.51 19.19
N TYR A 28 -5.91 15.10 19.14
CA TYR A 28 -5.42 14.21 18.07
C TYR A 28 -6.00 12.79 18.15
N ASN A 29 -6.41 12.33 19.35
CA ASN A 29 -7.03 11.01 19.48
C ASN A 29 -8.43 11.02 18.87
N GLN A 30 -9.20 12.09 19.10
CA GLN A 30 -10.48 12.28 18.44
C GLN A 30 -10.32 12.40 16.91
N ALA A 31 -9.33 13.16 16.43
CA ALA A 31 -9.03 13.26 15.00
C ALA A 31 -8.66 11.88 14.40
N LEU A 32 -7.90 11.05 15.13
CA LEU A 32 -7.52 9.71 14.70
C LEU A 32 -8.74 8.81 14.53
N SER A 33 -9.62 8.74 15.55
CA SER A 33 -10.87 7.98 15.49
C SER A 33 -11.73 8.38 14.30
N LYS A 34 -11.84 9.70 14.05
CA LYS A 34 -12.58 10.22 12.89
C LYS A 34 -11.91 9.83 11.57
N SER A 35 -10.60 10.00 11.44
CA SER A 35 -9.88 9.63 10.21
C SER A 35 -10.04 8.14 9.85
N ILE A 36 -10.21 7.26 10.84
CA ILE A 36 -10.50 5.83 10.58
C ILE A 36 -11.94 5.61 10.08
N LEU A 37 -12.91 6.38 10.59
CA LEU A 37 -14.30 6.33 10.10
C LEU A 37 -14.40 6.69 8.62
N PHE A 38 -13.55 7.59 8.11
CA PHE A 38 -13.52 7.89 6.67
C PHE A 38 -13.25 6.65 5.82
N PHE A 39 -12.33 5.77 6.21
CA PHE A 39 -12.09 4.53 5.49
C PHE A 39 -13.33 3.62 5.48
N GLU A 40 -14.07 3.54 6.58
CA GLU A 40 -15.35 2.82 6.59
C GLU A 40 -16.36 3.42 5.60
N ALA A 41 -16.37 4.75 5.46
CA ALA A 41 -17.20 5.45 4.50
C ALA A 41 -16.76 5.26 3.04
N GLN A 42 -15.52 4.81 2.78
CA GLN A 42 -15.00 4.49 1.44
C GLN A 42 -15.16 3.02 1.05
N ARG A 43 -15.63 2.14 1.94
CA ARG A 43 -15.73 0.70 1.66
C ARG A 43 -16.65 0.40 0.47
N SER A 44 -16.20 -0.44 -0.45
CA SER A 44 -17.01 -1.08 -1.51
C SER A 44 -17.22 -2.55 -1.17
N GLY A 45 -18.31 -3.17 -1.63
CA GLY A 45 -18.64 -4.57 -1.37
C GLY A 45 -19.64 -4.78 -0.24
N TYR A 46 -19.64 -5.99 0.33
CA TYR A 46 -20.52 -6.35 1.44
C TYR A 46 -20.05 -5.74 2.76
N LEU A 47 -20.74 -4.71 3.26
CA LEU A 47 -20.35 -4.07 4.52
C LEU A 47 -20.57 -5.01 5.71
N PRO A 48 -19.65 -5.04 6.68
CA PRO A 48 -19.76 -5.90 7.85
C PRO A 48 -20.84 -5.39 8.82
N HIS A 49 -21.39 -6.27 9.66
CA HIS A 49 -22.32 -5.87 10.73
C HIS A 49 -21.72 -4.89 11.74
N SER A 50 -20.39 -4.88 11.88
CA SER A 50 -19.65 -3.95 12.74
C SER A 50 -19.39 -2.58 12.11
N GLN A 51 -19.90 -2.30 10.90
CA GLN A 51 -19.77 -1.00 10.24
C GLN A 51 -20.35 0.13 11.10
N ARG A 52 -19.52 1.11 11.44
CA ARG A 52 -19.88 2.28 12.27
C ARG A 52 -20.47 3.41 11.44
N VAL A 53 -20.04 3.56 10.19
CA VAL A 53 -20.64 4.51 9.24
C VAL A 53 -21.98 3.97 8.76
N THR A 54 -23.05 4.35 9.47
CA THR A 54 -24.36 3.72 9.33
C THR A 54 -25.15 4.19 8.11
N TRP A 55 -24.82 5.32 7.51
CA TRP A 55 -25.52 5.83 6.32
C TRP A 55 -25.09 5.14 5.00
N ARG A 56 -24.02 4.34 5.02
CA ARG A 56 -23.59 3.47 3.90
C ARG A 56 -24.29 2.11 3.92
N ALA A 57 -24.47 1.50 2.76
CA ALA A 57 -24.85 0.11 2.60
C ALA A 57 -23.96 -0.61 1.56
N SER A 58 -24.21 -1.91 1.36
CA SER A 58 -23.41 -2.76 0.47
C SER A 58 -23.56 -2.33 -0.99
N SER A 59 -22.45 -2.24 -1.72
CA SER A 59 -22.39 -1.75 -3.10
C SER A 59 -21.33 -2.49 -3.93
N GLY A 60 -21.32 -2.33 -5.27
CA GLY A 60 -20.29 -2.97 -6.12
C GLY A 60 -20.29 -4.51 -6.06
N LEU A 61 -21.47 -5.11 -5.88
CA LEU A 61 -21.62 -6.55 -5.56
C LEU A 61 -21.39 -7.49 -6.75
N ASN A 62 -21.19 -6.94 -7.95
CA ASN A 62 -20.92 -7.69 -9.17
C ASN A 62 -19.51 -7.45 -9.71
N ASP A 63 -18.65 -6.74 -8.96
CA ASP A 63 -17.28 -6.42 -9.37
C ASP A 63 -16.50 -7.67 -9.76
N GLY A 64 -15.94 -7.67 -10.97
CA GLY A 64 -15.13 -8.78 -11.51
C GLY A 64 -15.92 -9.94 -12.12
N LYS A 65 -17.24 -10.03 -11.89
CA LYS A 65 -18.08 -11.15 -12.35
C LYS A 65 -18.02 -11.36 -13.87
N ALA A 66 -18.02 -10.28 -14.65
CA ALA A 66 -17.90 -10.33 -16.11
C ALA A 66 -16.54 -10.88 -16.58
N SER A 67 -15.49 -10.72 -15.75
CA SER A 67 -14.13 -11.23 -16.00
C SER A 67 -13.89 -12.59 -15.36
N GLY A 68 -14.93 -13.25 -14.81
CA GLY A 68 -14.83 -14.58 -14.19
C GLY A 68 -14.09 -14.61 -12.85
N VAL A 69 -13.94 -13.47 -12.19
CA VAL A 69 -13.25 -13.32 -10.89
C VAL A 69 -14.14 -12.65 -9.85
N ASP A 70 -13.87 -12.84 -8.57
CA ASP A 70 -14.50 -12.07 -7.49
C ASP A 70 -13.61 -10.87 -7.16
N LEU A 71 -14.05 -9.66 -7.51
CA LEU A 71 -13.38 -8.42 -7.14
C LEU A 71 -14.25 -7.58 -6.19
N VAL A 72 -15.24 -8.16 -5.53
CA VAL A 72 -16.07 -7.46 -4.52
C VAL A 72 -15.22 -7.14 -3.29
N GLY A 73 -15.30 -5.89 -2.81
CA GLY A 73 -14.48 -5.38 -1.71
C GLY A 73 -13.66 -4.15 -2.10
N GLY A 74 -12.70 -3.79 -1.24
CA GLY A 74 -11.76 -2.70 -1.48
C GLY A 74 -12.35 -1.33 -1.18
N TYR A 75 -11.62 -0.27 -1.55
CA TYR A 75 -12.02 1.10 -1.31
C TYR A 75 -12.40 1.80 -2.61
N TYR A 76 -13.46 2.59 -2.57
CA TYR A 76 -13.62 3.67 -3.55
C TYR A 76 -12.54 4.72 -3.31
N ASP A 77 -12.02 5.28 -4.39
CA ASP A 77 -10.80 6.08 -4.36
C ASP A 77 -10.98 7.44 -3.65
N ALA A 78 -11.99 8.20 -4.09
CA ALA A 78 -12.23 9.57 -3.66
C ALA A 78 -13.75 9.86 -3.50
N GLY A 79 -14.28 10.88 -4.18
CA GLY A 79 -15.71 11.21 -4.24
C GLY A 79 -16.53 10.30 -5.17
N ASP A 80 -15.85 9.41 -5.88
CA ASP A 80 -16.33 8.55 -6.95
C ASP A 80 -16.50 7.09 -6.53
N ASN A 81 -16.89 6.23 -7.48
CA ASN A 81 -17.11 4.81 -7.21
C ASN A 81 -16.15 3.90 -8.00
N VAL A 82 -15.06 4.45 -8.53
CA VAL A 82 -14.00 3.67 -9.18
C VAL A 82 -13.03 3.14 -8.12
N LYS A 83 -12.50 1.95 -8.38
CA LYS A 83 -11.45 1.34 -7.55
C LYS A 83 -10.12 1.42 -8.28
N PHE A 84 -9.44 2.55 -8.15
CA PHE A 84 -8.10 2.73 -8.72
C PHE A 84 -7.04 2.02 -7.87
N GLY A 85 -6.36 1.03 -8.44
CA GLY A 85 -5.48 0.13 -7.71
C GLY A 85 -4.18 0.77 -7.25
N LEU A 86 -3.58 1.66 -8.06
CA LEU A 86 -2.31 2.32 -7.71
C LEU A 86 -2.44 3.20 -6.45
N PRO A 87 -3.36 4.19 -6.38
CA PRO A 87 -3.55 4.98 -5.16
C PRO A 87 -4.10 4.17 -3.98
N MET A 88 -4.89 3.12 -4.24
CA MET A 88 -5.36 2.21 -3.17
C MET A 88 -4.20 1.42 -2.55
N ALA A 89 -3.29 0.89 -3.36
CA ALA A 89 -2.11 0.19 -2.87
C ALA A 89 -1.25 1.13 -2.01
N PHE A 90 -0.99 2.35 -2.49
CA PHE A 90 -0.27 3.37 -1.71
C PHE A 90 -0.96 3.70 -0.37
N THR A 91 -2.28 3.85 -0.39
CA THR A 91 -3.11 4.04 0.82
C THR A 91 -2.86 2.91 1.83
N ILE A 92 -2.88 1.66 1.39
CA ILE A 92 -2.68 0.48 2.25
C ILE A 92 -1.24 0.43 2.78
N THR A 93 -0.24 0.77 1.95
CA THR A 93 1.15 0.89 2.39
C THR A 93 1.30 1.94 3.50
N MET A 94 0.71 3.13 3.34
CA MET A 94 0.80 4.23 4.32
C MET A 94 0.04 3.96 5.62
N MET A 95 -1.14 3.33 5.55
CA MET A 95 -1.84 2.86 6.76
C MET A 95 -1.00 1.80 7.49
N SER A 96 -0.40 0.87 6.75
CA SER A 96 0.46 -0.17 7.33
C SER A 96 1.71 0.43 7.96
N TRP A 97 2.37 1.38 7.29
CA TRP A 97 3.53 2.08 7.84
C TRP A 97 3.17 2.84 9.13
N SER A 98 2.01 3.51 9.14
CA SER A 98 1.48 4.18 10.34
C SER A 98 1.32 3.22 11.52
N ILE A 99 0.78 2.03 11.30
CA ILE A 99 0.64 1.02 12.37
C ILE A 99 1.98 0.43 12.79
N ILE A 100 2.91 0.24 11.85
CA ILE A 100 4.25 -0.28 12.15
C ILE A 100 5.01 0.67 13.09
N GLU A 101 4.95 1.98 12.86
CA GLU A 101 5.64 2.96 13.68
C GLU A 101 4.86 3.31 14.96
N TYR A 102 3.53 3.40 14.88
CA TYR A 102 2.70 4.02 15.93
C TYR A 102 1.53 3.16 16.42
N GLY A 103 1.51 1.85 16.13
CA GLY A 103 0.43 0.95 16.53
C GLY A 103 0.24 0.85 18.04
N LYS A 104 1.28 1.13 18.85
CA LYS A 104 1.14 1.18 20.32
C LYS A 104 0.38 2.41 20.80
N GLN A 105 0.62 3.55 20.19
CA GLN A 105 -0.12 4.78 20.46
C GLN A 105 -1.58 4.60 20.03
N MET A 106 -1.82 3.98 18.88
CA MET A 106 -3.18 3.59 18.45
C MET A 106 -3.82 2.60 19.42
N ALA A 107 -3.06 1.68 20.03
CA ALA A 107 -3.59 0.77 21.03
C ALA A 107 -3.97 1.52 22.33
N ALA A 108 -3.13 2.45 22.76
CA ALA A 108 -3.38 3.29 23.92
C ALA A 108 -4.62 4.19 23.75
N SER A 109 -4.92 4.63 22.51
CA SER A 109 -6.14 5.37 22.18
C SER A 109 -7.35 4.48 21.87
N GLY A 110 -7.20 3.14 21.90
CA GLY A 110 -8.28 2.19 21.58
C GLY A 110 -8.57 2.00 20.08
N GLU A 111 -7.80 2.60 19.19
CA GLU A 111 -8.04 2.61 17.74
C GLU A 111 -7.26 1.56 16.94
N LEU A 112 -6.30 0.86 17.55
CA LEU A 112 -5.49 -0.14 16.84
C LEU A 112 -6.35 -1.20 16.14
N GLY A 113 -7.41 -1.70 16.79
CA GLY A 113 -8.31 -2.68 16.19
C GLY A 113 -8.98 -2.16 14.91
N ASN A 114 -9.49 -0.93 14.95
CA ASN A 114 -10.13 -0.32 13.79
C ASN A 114 -9.12 -0.03 12.66
N ALA A 115 -7.90 0.39 13.00
CA ALA A 115 -6.82 0.60 12.04
C ALA A 115 -6.39 -0.72 11.37
N LEU A 116 -6.31 -1.83 12.13
CA LEU A 116 -6.05 -3.17 11.58
C LEU A 116 -7.16 -3.59 10.61
N GLU A 117 -8.43 -3.40 10.97
CA GLU A 117 -9.56 -3.69 10.08
C GLU A 117 -9.55 -2.84 8.82
N ALA A 118 -9.13 -1.57 8.89
CA ALA A 118 -8.97 -0.71 7.73
C ALA A 118 -7.89 -1.23 6.76
N VAL A 119 -6.73 -1.66 7.27
CA VAL A 119 -5.69 -2.29 6.44
C VAL A 119 -6.21 -3.61 5.85
N LYS A 120 -6.83 -4.47 6.68
CA LYS A 120 -7.31 -5.79 6.26
C LYS A 120 -8.33 -5.69 5.12
N TRP A 121 -9.25 -4.73 5.19
CA TRP A 121 -10.25 -4.51 4.15
C TRP A 121 -9.62 -4.26 2.77
N GLY A 122 -8.56 -3.47 2.73
CA GLY A 122 -7.80 -3.20 1.52
C GLY A 122 -7.01 -4.43 1.05
N THR A 123 -6.30 -5.11 1.96
CA THR A 123 -5.48 -6.27 1.59
C THR A 123 -6.29 -7.49 1.18
N ASP A 124 -7.49 -7.71 1.74
CA ASP A 124 -8.42 -8.75 1.29
C ASP A 124 -8.80 -8.54 -0.17
N TYR A 125 -9.04 -7.28 -0.59
CA TYR A 125 -9.28 -6.96 -1.99
C TYR A 125 -8.03 -7.15 -2.86
N LEU A 126 -6.85 -6.72 -2.40
CA LEU A 126 -5.62 -6.91 -3.17
C LEU A 126 -5.27 -8.40 -3.36
N ILE A 127 -5.61 -9.29 -2.41
CA ILE A 127 -5.46 -10.74 -2.56
C ILE A 127 -6.36 -11.24 -3.70
N LYS A 128 -7.64 -10.83 -3.70
CA LYS A 128 -8.59 -11.16 -4.77
C LYS A 128 -8.15 -10.64 -6.14
N ALA A 129 -7.59 -9.43 -6.17
CA ALA A 129 -7.10 -8.79 -7.37
C ALA A 129 -5.83 -9.46 -7.95
N HIS A 130 -5.11 -10.28 -7.18
CA HIS A 130 -3.94 -11.04 -7.60
C HIS A 130 -4.21 -12.56 -7.62
N PRO A 131 -5.03 -13.05 -8.59
CA PRO A 131 -5.44 -14.45 -8.65
C PRO A 131 -4.32 -15.40 -9.10
N GLU A 132 -3.34 -14.89 -9.84
CA GLU A 132 -2.22 -15.66 -10.40
C GLU A 132 -0.91 -14.87 -10.25
N PRO A 133 0.27 -15.53 -10.18
CA PRO A 133 1.53 -14.86 -9.85
C PRO A 133 1.93 -13.68 -10.75
N TYR A 134 1.42 -13.62 -11.98
CA TYR A 134 1.72 -12.58 -12.97
C TYR A 134 0.45 -11.89 -13.49
N VAL A 135 -0.65 -11.92 -12.74
CA VAL A 135 -1.89 -11.24 -13.11
C VAL A 135 -2.36 -10.40 -11.94
N LEU A 136 -2.51 -9.10 -12.16
CA LEU A 136 -3.05 -8.18 -11.17
C LEU A 136 -4.15 -7.31 -11.78
N TYR A 137 -5.35 -7.37 -11.21
CA TYR A 137 -6.43 -6.43 -11.52
C TYR A 137 -6.16 -5.09 -10.86
N GLY A 138 -6.02 -4.05 -11.69
CA GLY A 138 -5.60 -2.72 -11.26
C GLY A 138 -6.71 -1.70 -11.20
N GLU A 139 -7.88 -1.98 -11.79
CA GLU A 139 -9.00 -1.03 -11.84
C GLU A 139 -10.32 -1.77 -11.96
N VAL A 140 -11.35 -1.29 -11.25
CA VAL A 140 -12.74 -1.73 -11.43
C VAL A 140 -13.65 -0.51 -11.52
N GLY A 141 -14.29 -0.35 -12.67
CA GLY A 141 -15.00 0.88 -13.06
C GLY A 141 -14.30 1.59 -14.21
N ASP A 142 -15.05 2.15 -15.16
CA ASP A 142 -14.52 3.14 -16.11
C ASP A 142 -14.78 4.55 -15.57
N GLY A 143 -13.72 5.32 -15.34
CA GLY A 143 -13.84 6.66 -14.76
C GLY A 143 -14.70 7.61 -15.59
N ASN A 144 -14.70 7.52 -16.92
CA ASN A 144 -15.52 8.45 -17.73
C ASN A 144 -17.02 8.18 -17.48
N SER A 145 -17.44 6.92 -17.49
CA SER A 145 -18.81 6.51 -17.22
C SER A 145 -19.22 6.77 -15.76
N ASP A 146 -18.30 6.55 -14.82
CA ASP A 146 -18.55 6.80 -13.40
C ASP A 146 -18.71 8.29 -13.09
N HIS A 147 -17.87 9.14 -13.70
CA HIS A 147 -17.91 10.59 -13.51
C HIS A 147 -19.03 11.26 -14.31
N TYR A 148 -19.54 10.59 -15.36
CA TYR A 148 -20.77 11.00 -16.04
C TYR A 148 -22.01 10.90 -15.14
N CYS A 149 -21.97 10.13 -14.06
CA CYS A 149 -23.08 9.89 -13.15
C CYS A 149 -22.81 10.40 -11.72
N TRP A 150 -23.82 10.97 -11.07
CA TRP A 150 -23.75 11.35 -9.65
C TRP A 150 -24.66 10.46 -8.82
N GLN A 151 -24.30 9.18 -8.64
CA GLN A 151 -25.14 8.20 -7.96
C GLN A 151 -24.54 7.76 -6.64
N ARG A 152 -25.41 7.35 -5.71
CA ARG A 152 -24.97 6.60 -4.52
C ARG A 152 -24.20 5.36 -4.98
N PRO A 153 -23.17 4.92 -4.23
CA PRO A 153 -22.49 3.67 -4.54
C PRO A 153 -23.45 2.49 -4.72
N GLU A 154 -24.53 2.47 -3.94
CA GLU A 154 -25.54 1.41 -3.91
C GLU A 154 -26.50 1.44 -5.12
N ASP A 155 -26.68 2.59 -5.78
CA ASP A 155 -27.53 2.79 -6.97
C ASP A 155 -26.74 2.75 -8.28
N MET A 156 -25.45 2.47 -8.21
CA MET A 156 -24.55 2.63 -9.34
C MET A 156 -24.93 1.70 -10.51
N THR A 157 -25.15 2.31 -11.68
CA THR A 157 -25.47 1.62 -12.94
C THR A 157 -24.39 1.79 -14.01
N THR A 158 -23.23 2.32 -13.63
CA THR A 158 -22.11 2.64 -14.52
C THR A 158 -21.33 1.39 -14.91
N ASP A 159 -20.49 1.47 -15.94
CA ASP A 159 -19.67 0.33 -16.35
C ASP A 159 -18.64 0.02 -15.26
N ARG A 160 -18.63 -1.24 -14.82
CA ARG A 160 -17.74 -1.77 -13.78
C ARG A 160 -16.76 -2.80 -14.34
N HIS A 161 -16.36 -2.61 -15.59
CA HIS A 161 -15.30 -3.39 -16.23
C HIS A 161 -14.07 -3.47 -15.33
N ALA A 162 -13.45 -4.65 -15.30
CA ALA A 162 -12.26 -4.92 -14.51
C ALA A 162 -11.04 -4.96 -15.43
N TYR A 163 -10.09 -4.05 -15.23
CA TYR A 163 -8.87 -3.93 -16.01
C TYR A 163 -7.70 -4.55 -15.25
N LYS A 164 -6.76 -5.16 -15.98
CA LYS A 164 -5.64 -5.89 -15.41
C LYS A 164 -4.33 -5.59 -16.13
N ILE A 165 -3.24 -5.90 -15.44
CA ILE A 165 -1.91 -6.04 -16.00
C ILE A 165 -1.49 -7.51 -15.99
N ASP A 166 -0.70 -7.89 -16.98
CA ASP A 166 -0.18 -9.25 -17.19
C ASP A 166 1.17 -9.20 -17.96
N PRO A 167 1.84 -10.33 -18.28
CA PRO A 167 3.11 -10.30 -18.99
C PRO A 167 3.09 -9.62 -20.36
N SER A 168 1.92 -9.59 -21.03
CA SER A 168 1.76 -8.95 -22.34
C SER A 168 1.42 -7.46 -22.20
N ASN A 169 0.80 -7.08 -21.08
CA ASN A 169 0.42 -5.70 -20.74
C ASN A 169 0.93 -5.39 -19.32
N PRO A 170 2.24 -5.12 -19.15
CA PRO A 170 2.87 -4.99 -17.83
C PRO A 170 2.48 -3.70 -17.09
N GLY A 171 2.78 -3.66 -15.78
CA GLY A 171 2.60 -2.48 -14.93
C GLY A 171 3.41 -2.59 -13.64
N SER A 172 4.70 -2.28 -13.73
CA SER A 172 5.69 -2.42 -12.66
C SER A 172 5.46 -1.49 -11.48
N ASP A 173 4.97 -0.29 -11.75
CA ASP A 173 4.53 0.70 -10.76
C ASP A 173 3.37 0.14 -9.93
N LEU A 174 2.27 -0.27 -10.57
CA LEU A 174 1.10 -0.84 -9.90
C LEU A 174 1.45 -2.14 -9.15
N ALA A 175 2.15 -3.08 -9.80
CA ALA A 175 2.54 -4.33 -9.17
C ALA A 175 3.56 -4.10 -8.04
N GLY A 176 4.48 -3.15 -8.20
CA GLY A 176 5.46 -2.75 -7.18
C GLY A 176 4.80 -2.12 -5.96
N GLU A 177 3.91 -1.15 -6.13
CA GLU A 177 3.19 -0.56 -5.00
C GLU A 177 2.30 -1.58 -4.30
N THR A 178 1.65 -2.48 -5.05
CA THR A 178 0.86 -3.57 -4.45
C THR A 178 1.75 -4.55 -3.68
N ALA A 179 2.96 -4.84 -4.17
CA ALA A 179 3.94 -5.64 -3.42
C ALA A 179 4.38 -4.94 -2.13
N ALA A 180 4.61 -3.62 -2.17
CA ALA A 180 4.94 -2.81 -1.00
C ALA A 180 3.81 -2.85 0.05
N ALA A 181 2.56 -2.66 -0.38
CA ALA A 181 1.37 -2.71 0.47
C ALA A 181 1.24 -4.05 1.19
N MET A 182 1.36 -5.15 0.44
CA MET A 182 1.30 -6.52 0.99
C MET A 182 2.46 -6.81 1.94
N ALA A 183 3.67 -6.37 1.61
CA ALA A 183 4.86 -6.55 2.45
C ALA A 183 4.72 -5.78 3.77
N ALA A 184 4.33 -4.50 3.72
CA ALA A 184 4.09 -3.69 4.91
C ALA A 184 2.97 -4.28 5.79
N ALA A 185 1.82 -4.61 5.20
CA ALA A 185 0.71 -5.23 5.92
C ALA A 185 1.09 -6.59 6.54
N SER A 186 1.96 -7.37 5.91
CA SER A 186 2.46 -8.63 6.50
C SER A 186 3.16 -8.40 7.85
N ILE A 187 3.83 -7.25 8.04
CA ILE A 187 4.47 -6.89 9.32
C ILE A 187 3.39 -6.59 10.36
N VAL A 188 2.37 -5.83 9.97
CA VAL A 188 1.24 -5.43 10.81
C VAL A 188 0.52 -6.65 11.41
N PHE A 189 0.18 -7.65 10.58
CA PHE A 189 -0.55 -8.84 11.02
C PHE A 189 0.34 -9.94 11.61
N ARG A 190 1.66 -9.77 11.63
CA ARG A 190 2.61 -10.84 11.98
C ARG A 190 2.32 -11.52 13.31
N ARG A 191 1.92 -10.75 14.33
CA ARG A 191 1.66 -11.25 15.68
C ARG A 191 0.21 -11.68 15.89
N SER A 192 -0.74 -10.91 15.37
CA SER A 192 -2.18 -11.13 15.57
C SER A 192 -2.75 -12.20 14.64
N ASN A 193 -2.21 -12.34 13.43
CA ASN A 193 -2.64 -13.33 12.44
C ASN A 193 -1.45 -13.80 11.56
N PRO A 194 -0.60 -14.70 12.07
CA PRO A 194 0.61 -15.16 11.36
C PRO A 194 0.33 -15.87 10.02
N ALA A 195 -0.82 -16.55 9.90
CA ALA A 195 -1.21 -17.23 8.66
C ALA A 195 -1.52 -16.21 7.56
N TYR A 196 -2.34 -15.20 7.87
CA TYR A 196 -2.64 -14.11 6.95
C TYR A 196 -1.40 -13.28 6.61
N SER A 197 -0.55 -12.98 7.61
CA SER A 197 0.76 -12.35 7.39
C SER A 197 1.62 -13.11 6.35
N SER A 198 1.67 -14.45 6.45
CA SER A 198 2.42 -15.29 5.52
C SER A 198 1.81 -15.30 4.11
N GLU A 199 0.48 -15.26 4.01
CA GLU A 199 -0.24 -15.13 2.75
C GLU A 199 0.05 -13.80 2.06
N LEU A 200 -0.03 -12.68 2.78
CA LEU A 200 0.32 -11.35 2.28
C LEU A 200 1.76 -11.32 1.76
N LEU A 201 2.71 -11.86 2.53
CA LEU A 201 4.12 -11.89 2.12
C LEU A 201 4.35 -12.75 0.87
N ARG A 202 3.59 -13.85 0.70
CA ARG A 202 3.63 -14.66 -0.54
C ARG A 202 3.16 -13.84 -1.75
N HIS A 203 2.04 -13.13 -1.64
CA HIS A 203 1.57 -12.22 -2.70
C HIS A 203 2.60 -11.14 -3.00
N ALA A 204 3.20 -10.53 -1.97
CA ALA A 204 4.22 -9.50 -2.12
C ALA A 204 5.45 -9.98 -2.92
N TYR A 205 5.94 -11.19 -2.66
CA TYR A 205 7.05 -11.76 -3.43
C TYR A 205 6.71 -11.99 -4.90
N GLN A 206 5.53 -12.54 -5.17
CA GLN A 206 5.06 -12.81 -6.54
C GLN A 206 4.88 -11.52 -7.34
N LEU A 207 4.24 -10.51 -6.74
CA LEU A 207 4.02 -9.21 -7.35
C LEU A 207 5.32 -8.45 -7.62
N PHE A 208 6.29 -8.53 -6.71
CA PHE A 208 7.61 -7.94 -6.97
C PHE A 208 8.33 -8.64 -8.12
N GLU A 209 8.31 -9.97 -8.15
CA GLU A 209 8.89 -10.73 -9.27
C GLU A 209 8.21 -10.37 -10.59
N PHE A 210 6.88 -10.26 -10.60
CA PHE A 210 6.11 -9.80 -11.75
C PHE A 210 6.57 -8.41 -12.21
N ALA A 211 6.60 -7.44 -11.28
CA ALA A 211 6.94 -6.05 -11.54
C ALA A 211 8.36 -5.88 -12.12
N ASP A 212 9.35 -6.58 -11.55
CA ASP A 212 10.75 -6.43 -11.97
C ASP A 212 11.05 -7.17 -13.28
N LYS A 213 10.38 -8.31 -13.52
CA LYS A 213 10.59 -9.18 -14.68
C LYS A 213 9.92 -8.65 -15.95
N TYR A 214 8.71 -8.11 -15.83
CA TYR A 214 7.93 -7.57 -16.96
C TYR A 214 7.77 -6.07 -16.77
N ARG A 215 8.74 -5.31 -17.28
CA ARG A 215 8.84 -3.87 -17.02
C ARG A 215 7.93 -3.05 -17.92
N GLY A 216 7.13 -2.16 -17.32
CA GLY A 216 6.29 -1.21 -18.03
C GLY A 216 5.48 -0.34 -17.07
N LYS A 217 4.98 0.80 -17.55
CA LYS A 217 4.05 1.64 -16.78
C LYS A 217 2.64 1.04 -16.87
N TYR A 218 1.93 0.93 -15.75
CA TYR A 218 0.61 0.29 -15.77
C TYR A 218 -0.40 1.06 -16.62
N ASP A 219 -0.28 2.38 -16.69
CA ASP A 219 -1.17 3.26 -17.45
C ASP A 219 -1.00 3.13 -18.97
N SER A 220 0.05 2.44 -19.43
CA SER A 220 0.21 2.02 -20.82
C SER A 220 -0.60 0.76 -21.14
N SER A 221 -0.93 -0.02 -20.11
CA SER A 221 -1.70 -1.28 -20.18
C SER A 221 -3.17 -1.07 -19.82
N ILE A 222 -3.44 -0.32 -18.76
CA ILE A 222 -4.76 0.14 -18.31
C ILE A 222 -4.89 1.61 -18.72
N THR A 223 -5.12 1.83 -20.02
CA THR A 223 -5.10 3.18 -20.61
C THR A 223 -6.20 4.09 -20.11
N VAL A 224 -7.31 3.52 -19.61
CA VAL A 224 -8.41 4.27 -18.99
C VAL A 224 -7.97 5.05 -17.74
N ALA A 225 -6.91 4.60 -17.06
CA ALA A 225 -6.37 5.24 -15.87
C ALA A 225 -5.60 6.54 -16.18
N GLN A 226 -5.14 6.75 -17.41
CA GLN A 226 -4.26 7.88 -17.78
C GLN A 226 -4.85 9.27 -17.51
N LYS A 227 -6.18 9.39 -17.47
CA LYS A 227 -6.86 10.65 -17.17
C LYS A 227 -6.98 10.96 -15.67
N TYR A 228 -6.71 9.97 -14.83
CA TYR A 228 -6.95 10.03 -13.38
C TYR A 228 -5.64 9.83 -12.60
N TYR A 229 -5.01 8.66 -12.77
CA TYR A 229 -3.83 8.23 -12.01
C TYR A 229 -2.68 7.86 -12.96
N ARG A 230 -2.29 8.80 -13.81
CA ARG A 230 -1.18 8.59 -14.75
C ARG A 230 0.12 8.27 -14.00
N SER A 231 0.88 7.31 -14.50
CA SER A 231 2.23 7.00 -14.02
C SER A 231 3.23 8.01 -14.55
N VAL A 232 3.40 9.13 -13.85
CA VAL A 232 4.23 10.24 -14.33
C VAL A 232 5.70 9.95 -14.01
N SER A 233 6.01 9.58 -12.77
CA SER A 233 7.34 9.17 -12.30
C SER A 233 7.92 7.96 -13.05
N GLY A 234 7.06 7.06 -13.52
CA GLY A 234 7.44 5.77 -14.06
C GLY A 234 7.27 4.67 -13.02
N TYR A 235 8.22 3.73 -12.95
CA TYR A 235 8.11 2.56 -12.06
C TYR A 235 9.39 2.27 -11.27
N ASN A 236 10.44 3.07 -11.45
CA ASN A 236 11.75 2.79 -10.87
C ASN A 236 11.73 2.99 -9.36
N ASP A 237 11.03 4.01 -8.89
CA ASP A 237 10.83 4.29 -7.47
C ASP A 237 9.97 3.22 -6.79
N GLU A 238 8.95 2.68 -7.44
CA GLU A 238 8.11 1.58 -6.91
C GLU A 238 8.88 0.28 -6.79
N LEU A 239 9.78 -0.03 -7.74
CA LEU A 239 10.67 -1.19 -7.62
C LEU A 239 11.62 -1.06 -6.42
N LEU A 240 12.21 0.12 -6.20
CA LEU A 240 13.04 0.36 -5.02
C LEU A 240 12.19 0.34 -3.73
N TRP A 241 11.01 0.96 -3.75
CA TRP A 241 10.07 1.03 -2.64
C TRP A 241 9.60 -0.36 -2.19
N ALA A 242 9.17 -1.19 -3.13
CA ALA A 242 8.76 -2.57 -2.88
C ALA A 242 9.93 -3.41 -2.34
N ALA A 243 11.15 -3.23 -2.87
CA ALA A 243 12.34 -3.89 -2.34
C ALA A 243 12.63 -3.48 -0.89
N ALA A 244 12.50 -2.19 -0.54
CA ALA A 244 12.67 -1.73 0.84
C ALA A 244 11.66 -2.37 1.79
N TRP A 245 10.38 -2.40 1.42
CA TRP A 245 9.35 -3.05 2.24
C TRP A 245 9.53 -4.55 2.36
N LEU A 246 9.88 -5.23 1.28
CA LEU A 246 10.16 -6.67 1.29
C LEU A 246 11.38 -7.00 2.15
N TYR A 247 12.43 -6.17 2.11
CA TYR A 247 13.55 -6.32 3.02
C TYR A 247 13.13 -6.12 4.48
N GLN A 248 12.39 -5.04 4.77
CA GLN A 248 11.89 -4.76 6.12
C GLN A 248 10.97 -5.89 6.65
N ALA A 249 10.15 -6.49 5.79
CA ALA A 249 9.27 -7.58 6.17
C ALA A 249 10.03 -8.90 6.37
N SER A 250 10.96 -9.26 5.50
CA SER A 250 11.51 -10.61 5.44
C SER A 250 12.93 -10.76 5.97
N ASN A 251 13.68 -9.66 6.09
CA ASN A 251 15.14 -9.64 6.25
C ASN A 251 15.89 -10.42 5.14
N ASN A 252 15.25 -10.66 3.99
CA ASN A 252 15.86 -11.38 2.88
C ASN A 252 16.87 -10.49 2.16
N GLN A 253 18.13 -10.92 2.18
CA GLN A 253 19.28 -10.19 1.62
C GLN A 253 19.16 -9.93 0.11
N TYR A 254 18.34 -10.68 -0.63
CA TYR A 254 18.07 -10.38 -2.03
C TYR A 254 17.57 -8.93 -2.22
N TYR A 255 16.64 -8.48 -1.38
CA TYR A 255 16.04 -7.14 -1.50
C TYR A 255 16.99 -6.04 -1.01
N LEU A 256 17.76 -6.29 0.05
CA LEU A 256 18.84 -5.38 0.45
C LEU A 256 19.86 -5.18 -0.68
N ASN A 257 20.27 -6.28 -1.32
CA ASN A 257 21.15 -6.26 -2.48
C ASN A 257 20.53 -5.54 -3.68
N TYR A 258 19.21 -5.67 -3.88
CA TYR A 258 18.49 -4.97 -4.94
C TYR A 258 18.58 -3.45 -4.76
N LEU A 259 18.34 -2.95 -3.54
CA LEU A 259 18.46 -1.52 -3.21
C LEU A 259 19.87 -0.98 -3.44
N GLY A 260 20.89 -1.74 -3.00
CA GLY A 260 22.29 -1.34 -3.15
C GLY A 260 22.78 -1.35 -4.59
N LYS A 261 22.34 -2.33 -5.40
CA LYS A 261 22.78 -2.47 -6.80
C LYS A 261 22.04 -1.55 -7.77
N ASN A 262 20.75 -1.32 -7.52
CA ASN A 262 19.90 -0.57 -8.45
C ASN A 262 19.68 0.89 -8.02
N GLY A 263 20.07 1.27 -6.80
CA GLY A 263 19.76 2.60 -6.27
C GLY A 263 20.27 3.77 -7.10
N ASP A 264 21.43 3.62 -7.73
CA ASP A 264 21.97 4.65 -8.63
C ASP A 264 21.23 4.70 -9.96
N SER A 265 21.10 3.57 -10.65
CA SER A 265 20.50 3.49 -11.98
C SER A 265 18.99 3.76 -11.99
N MET A 266 18.30 3.47 -10.88
CA MET A 266 16.89 3.74 -10.69
C MET A 266 16.63 5.10 -10.00
N GLY A 267 17.67 5.88 -9.71
CA GLY A 267 17.56 7.25 -9.22
C GLY A 267 17.32 7.40 -7.70
N GLY A 268 17.23 6.31 -6.95
CA GLY A 268 17.06 6.32 -5.49
C GLY A 268 18.11 7.12 -4.72
N THR A 269 19.37 7.11 -5.19
CA THR A 269 20.47 7.88 -4.58
C THR A 269 20.72 9.24 -5.23
N GLY A 270 20.12 9.48 -6.40
CA GLY A 270 20.38 10.64 -7.25
C GLY A 270 19.34 11.74 -7.10
N TRP A 271 18.05 11.38 -7.09
CA TRP A 271 16.97 12.35 -7.09
C TRP A 271 16.81 13.04 -5.74
N ALA A 272 16.95 14.36 -5.74
CA ALA A 272 16.73 15.22 -4.60
C ALA A 272 15.25 15.67 -4.61
N MET A 273 14.42 14.96 -3.85
CA MET A 273 12.97 15.12 -3.90
C MET A 273 12.47 16.29 -3.06
N THR A 274 11.34 16.84 -3.47
CA THR A 274 10.52 17.78 -2.69
C THR A 274 9.05 17.34 -2.69
N GLU A 275 8.79 16.06 -2.99
CA GLU A 275 7.45 15.46 -2.95
C GLU A 275 7.53 13.98 -2.57
N PHE A 276 6.44 13.49 -2.00
CA PHE A 276 6.14 12.08 -1.73
C PHE A 276 4.64 11.92 -1.97
N SER A 277 4.23 10.93 -2.77
CA SER A 277 2.82 10.78 -3.16
C SER A 277 2.51 9.36 -3.63
N TRP A 278 1.25 9.14 -4.02
CA TRP A 278 0.82 7.89 -4.65
C TRP A 278 1.51 7.60 -5.99
N ASP A 279 2.12 8.60 -6.65
CA ASP A 279 2.89 8.45 -7.89
C ASP A 279 4.41 8.39 -7.59
N VAL A 280 4.92 9.22 -6.66
CA VAL A 280 6.37 9.38 -6.45
C VAL A 280 6.83 8.85 -5.08
N LYS A 281 7.66 7.80 -5.06
CA LYS A 281 8.05 7.06 -3.82
C LYS A 281 9.48 7.33 -3.36
N TYR A 282 10.26 8.11 -4.12
CA TYR A 282 11.69 8.35 -3.86
C TYR A 282 11.98 8.83 -2.43
N ALA A 283 11.26 9.83 -1.91
CA ALA A 283 11.47 10.32 -0.54
C ALA A 283 11.13 9.25 0.52
N GLY A 284 10.13 8.42 0.27
CA GLY A 284 9.76 7.29 1.12
C GLY A 284 10.84 6.20 1.15
N VAL A 285 11.33 5.77 -0.02
CA VAL A 285 12.41 4.75 -0.07
C VAL A 285 13.71 5.26 0.53
N GLN A 286 14.06 6.53 0.29
CA GLN A 286 15.24 7.17 0.89
C GLN A 286 15.14 7.17 2.43
N THR A 287 13.95 7.46 2.96
CA THR A 287 13.68 7.42 4.41
C THR A 287 13.81 6.01 4.99
N LEU A 288 13.26 4.99 4.32
CA LEU A 288 13.39 3.59 4.77
C LEU A 288 14.84 3.07 4.69
N VAL A 289 15.56 3.41 3.62
CA VAL A 289 16.95 2.98 3.45
C VAL A 289 17.86 3.68 4.47
N ALA A 290 17.62 4.96 4.76
CA ALA A 290 18.28 5.68 5.86
C ALA A 290 18.05 4.97 7.20
N LYS A 291 16.82 4.52 7.48
CA LYS A 291 16.52 3.70 8.67
C LYS A 291 17.39 2.44 8.71
N PHE A 292 17.52 1.70 7.60
CA PHE A 292 18.36 0.49 7.56
C PHE A 292 19.83 0.78 7.83
N LEU A 293 20.34 1.92 7.33
CA LEU A 293 21.69 2.39 7.62
C LEU A 293 21.87 2.69 9.11
N MET A 294 20.97 3.48 9.71
CA MET A 294 20.97 3.81 11.15
C MET A 294 20.83 2.58 12.05
N GLN A 295 20.18 1.53 11.56
CA GLN A 295 20.08 0.22 12.23
C GLN A 295 21.36 -0.63 12.13
N GLY A 296 22.38 -0.18 11.38
CA GLY A 296 23.58 -0.97 11.10
C GLY A 296 23.33 -2.15 10.14
N LYS A 297 22.22 -2.15 9.40
CA LYS A 297 21.83 -3.24 8.49
C LYS A 297 22.34 -3.11 7.07
N ALA A 298 22.98 -2.00 6.72
CA ALA A 298 23.42 -1.74 5.35
C ALA A 298 24.51 -2.70 4.83
N GLY A 299 25.31 -3.30 5.74
CA GLY A 299 26.37 -4.23 5.38
C GLY A 299 27.33 -3.66 4.33
N LEU A 300 27.61 -4.42 3.27
CA LEU A 300 28.49 -3.97 2.18
C LEU A 300 27.92 -2.82 1.33
N HIS A 301 26.63 -2.51 1.47
CA HIS A 301 25.95 -1.43 0.73
C HIS A 301 25.97 -0.10 1.49
N ALA A 302 26.64 -0.01 2.64
CA ALA A 302 26.72 1.22 3.44
C ALA A 302 27.07 2.48 2.61
N PRO A 303 28.04 2.46 1.67
CA PRO A 303 28.34 3.64 0.86
C PRO A 303 27.17 4.11 -0.03
N VAL A 304 26.40 3.18 -0.58
CA VAL A 304 25.21 3.49 -1.39
C VAL A 304 24.08 3.99 -0.48
N PHE A 305 23.91 3.36 0.68
CA PHE A 305 22.87 3.71 1.65
C PHE A 305 23.12 5.07 2.29
N GLU A 306 24.37 5.48 2.46
CA GLU A 306 24.72 6.85 2.86
C GLU A 306 24.22 7.88 1.85
N ARG A 307 24.23 7.56 0.55
CA ARG A 307 23.68 8.46 -0.47
C ARG A 307 22.15 8.52 -0.42
N TYR A 308 21.48 7.40 -0.16
CA TYR A 308 20.03 7.45 0.15
C TYR A 308 19.76 8.31 1.39
N HIS A 309 20.56 8.14 2.42
CA HIS A 309 20.47 8.90 3.67
C HIS A 309 20.60 10.41 3.42
N GLN A 310 21.59 10.84 2.65
CA GLN A 310 21.75 12.24 2.22
C GLN A 310 20.52 12.78 1.47
N ARG A 311 19.83 11.95 0.68
CA ARG A 311 18.60 12.36 -0.02
C ARG A 311 17.39 12.42 0.91
N ALA A 312 17.31 11.53 1.90
CA ALA A 312 16.32 11.65 2.97
C ALA A 312 16.52 12.95 3.75
N GLU A 313 17.76 13.26 4.16
CA GLU A 313 18.07 14.52 4.84
C GLU A 313 17.76 15.74 3.98
N TYR A 314 18.08 15.69 2.68
CA TYR A 314 17.70 16.75 1.74
C TYR A 314 16.19 17.03 1.77
N PHE A 315 15.36 15.99 1.71
CA PHE A 315 13.91 16.13 1.76
C PHE A 315 13.47 16.76 3.09
N MET A 316 13.97 16.27 4.23
CA MET A 316 13.62 16.82 5.55
C MET A 316 14.04 18.28 5.71
N CYS A 317 15.23 18.64 5.22
CA CYS A 317 15.70 20.02 5.22
C CYS A 317 14.83 20.93 4.34
N SER A 318 14.36 20.42 3.19
CA SER A 318 13.50 21.18 2.28
C SER A 318 12.13 21.52 2.90
N LEU A 319 11.61 20.65 3.78
CA LEU A 319 10.33 20.84 4.48
C LEU A 319 10.37 22.01 5.47
N ILE A 320 11.43 22.07 6.26
CA ILE A 320 11.59 23.06 7.34
C ILE A 320 12.20 24.38 6.87
N GLY A 321 12.46 24.53 5.57
CA GLY A 321 13.00 25.78 5.01
C GLY A 321 14.51 25.96 5.20
N LYS A 322 15.25 24.90 5.54
CA LYS A 322 16.70 24.93 5.80
C LYS A 322 17.52 24.22 4.70
N GLY A 323 16.87 23.73 3.64
CA GLY A 323 17.50 23.09 2.49
C GLY A 323 18.01 24.09 1.45
N SER A 324 18.74 23.59 0.45
CA SER A 324 19.19 24.40 -0.71
C SER A 324 18.06 24.73 -1.68
N ARG A 325 17.04 23.87 -1.74
CA ARG A 325 15.75 24.14 -2.38
C ARG A 325 14.67 23.76 -1.37
N ASN A 326 13.79 24.70 -1.05
CA ASN A 326 12.76 24.50 -0.05
C ASN A 326 11.41 24.28 -0.71
N ILE A 327 10.57 23.50 -0.04
CA ILE A 327 9.18 23.29 -0.44
C ILE A 327 8.42 24.60 -0.25
N GLN A 328 7.59 24.96 -1.22
CA GLN A 328 6.76 26.15 -1.13
C GLN A 328 5.70 25.98 -0.05
N LYS A 329 5.37 27.09 0.59
CA LYS A 329 4.32 27.17 1.60
C LYS A 329 3.36 28.29 1.28
N THR A 330 2.11 28.15 1.67
CA THR A 330 1.15 29.24 1.67
C THR A 330 1.58 30.32 2.69
N PRO A 331 1.03 31.54 2.62
CA PRO A 331 1.23 32.56 3.66
C PRO A 331 0.92 32.05 5.08
N GLY A 332 -0.08 31.19 5.24
CA GLY A 332 -0.44 30.54 6.51
C GLY A 332 0.47 29.38 6.93
N GLY A 333 1.48 29.03 6.12
CA GLY A 333 2.51 28.06 6.48
C GLY A 333 2.24 26.60 6.08
N LEU A 334 1.15 26.32 5.35
CA LEU A 334 0.85 25.00 4.81
C LEU A 334 1.79 24.67 3.65
N ILE A 335 2.32 23.44 3.58
CA ILE A 335 3.01 22.94 2.39
C ILE A 335 2.09 23.09 1.17
N PHE A 336 2.58 23.72 0.10
CA PHE A 336 1.83 23.91 -1.13
C PHE A 336 2.62 23.40 -2.34
N ARG A 337 2.11 22.34 -2.97
CA ARG A 337 2.72 21.70 -4.15
C ARG A 337 1.93 22.00 -5.41
N GLN A 338 0.60 21.84 -5.35
CA GLN A 338 -0.28 21.98 -6.51
C GLN A 338 -1.70 22.35 -6.07
N ARG A 339 -2.54 22.76 -7.03
CA ARG A 339 -3.92 23.21 -6.77
C ARG A 339 -4.86 22.07 -6.39
N TRP A 340 -4.91 21.03 -7.21
CA TRP A 340 -5.82 19.92 -7.00
C TRP A 340 -5.26 18.95 -5.95
N ASN A 341 -6.02 18.77 -4.87
CA ASN A 341 -5.77 17.80 -3.82
C ASN A 341 -4.36 17.93 -3.23
N ASN A 342 -4.03 19.15 -2.81
CA ASN A 342 -2.74 19.48 -2.19
C ASN A 342 -2.50 18.69 -0.89
N MET A 343 -3.57 18.36 -0.16
CA MET A 343 -3.46 17.70 1.15
C MET A 343 -2.73 16.35 1.13
N GLN A 344 -2.69 15.63 0.00
CA GLN A 344 -1.86 14.42 -0.11
C GLN A 344 -0.38 14.69 0.15
N PHE A 345 0.15 15.83 -0.32
CA PHE A 345 1.56 16.19 -0.18
C PHE A 345 1.83 16.68 1.24
N VAL A 346 0.86 17.36 1.84
CA VAL A 346 0.93 17.81 3.24
C VAL A 346 1.03 16.61 4.17
N THR A 347 0.09 15.65 4.09
CA THR A 347 0.04 14.53 5.04
C THR A 347 1.18 13.55 4.84
N SER A 348 1.52 13.21 3.60
CA SER A 348 2.62 12.29 3.30
C SER A 348 4.00 12.86 3.71
N ALA A 349 4.27 14.14 3.43
CA ALA A 349 5.51 14.77 3.84
C ALA A 349 5.60 14.97 5.37
N SER A 350 4.49 15.35 6.00
CA SER A 350 4.42 15.48 7.46
C SER A 350 4.60 14.13 8.15
N PHE A 351 4.11 13.04 7.55
CA PHE A 351 4.37 11.69 8.02
C PHE A 351 5.85 11.34 7.98
N LEU A 352 6.53 11.61 6.85
CA LEU A 352 7.97 11.39 6.72
C LEU A 352 8.77 12.21 7.75
N ALA A 353 8.43 13.49 7.95
CA ALA A 353 9.05 14.31 8.99
C ALA A 353 8.86 13.72 10.40
N THR A 354 7.66 13.20 10.68
CA THR A 354 7.33 12.58 11.98
C THR A 354 8.17 11.34 12.24
N VAL A 355 8.20 10.39 11.30
CA VAL A 355 8.97 9.13 11.48
C VAL A 355 10.47 9.38 11.50
N TYR A 356 10.96 10.31 10.69
CA TYR A 356 12.38 10.61 10.61
C TYR A 356 12.89 11.34 11.86
N SER A 357 12.08 12.22 12.46
CA SER A 357 12.35 12.78 13.79
C SER A 357 12.58 11.67 14.83
N ASP A 358 11.71 10.66 14.83
CA ASP A 358 11.81 9.54 15.77
C ASP A 358 13.04 8.65 15.47
N TYR A 359 13.41 8.50 14.19
CA TYR A 359 14.65 7.79 13.81
C TYR A 359 15.90 8.52 14.30
N LEU A 360 15.97 9.85 14.12
CA LEU A 360 17.07 10.66 14.64
C LEU A 360 17.14 10.62 16.17
N THR A 361 15.99 10.69 16.84
CA THR A 361 15.91 10.55 18.30
C THR A 361 16.47 9.20 18.76
N SER A 362 16.09 8.13 18.07
CA SER A 362 16.54 6.76 18.35
C SER A 362 18.03 6.53 18.07
N SER A 363 18.58 7.17 17.03
CA SER A 363 20.03 7.11 16.71
C SER A 363 20.87 8.10 17.51
N ARG A 364 20.22 8.99 18.31
CA ARG A 364 20.86 10.15 18.96
C ARG A 364 21.55 11.08 17.96
N GLY A 365 21.01 11.16 16.75
CA GLY A 365 21.49 12.02 15.68
C GLY A 365 20.77 13.36 15.63
N SER A 366 21.27 14.23 14.76
CA SER A 366 20.64 15.50 14.36
C SER A 366 20.67 15.61 12.85
N LEU A 367 19.74 16.38 12.28
CA LEU A 367 19.69 16.64 10.85
C LEU A 367 20.63 17.80 10.50
N ASN A 368 21.52 17.60 9.53
CA ASN A 368 22.46 18.62 9.08
C ASN A 368 21.96 19.29 7.79
N CYS A 369 21.43 20.51 7.91
CA CYS A 369 20.91 21.25 6.76
C CYS A 369 21.86 22.35 6.29
N ALA A 370 21.66 22.84 5.06
CA ALA A 370 22.46 23.92 4.49
C ALA A 370 22.41 25.21 5.32
N ALA A 371 21.25 25.50 5.94
CA ALA A 371 21.06 26.63 6.84
C ALA A 371 21.28 26.30 8.33
N GLY A 372 22.03 25.24 8.65
CA GLY A 372 22.41 24.85 10.00
C GLY A 372 21.74 23.59 10.52
N ASN A 373 22.14 23.19 11.73
CA ASN A 373 21.67 21.96 12.35
C ASN A 373 20.21 22.07 12.83
N VAL A 374 19.53 20.92 12.85
CA VAL A 374 18.12 20.79 13.19
C VAL A 374 17.96 19.66 14.18
N ALA A 375 17.40 19.99 15.35
CA ALA A 375 17.05 18.99 16.34
C ALA A 375 15.86 18.13 15.87
N PRO A 376 15.77 16.86 16.27
CA PRO A 376 14.61 16.02 15.95
C PRO A 376 13.28 16.67 16.36
N SER A 377 13.26 17.36 17.51
CA SER A 377 12.09 18.09 18.01
C SER A 377 11.62 19.22 17.09
N GLU A 378 12.52 19.90 16.36
CA GLU A 378 12.16 20.91 15.36
C GLU A 378 11.42 20.27 14.18
N LEU A 379 11.87 19.09 13.72
CA LEU A 379 11.24 18.35 12.63
C LEU A 379 9.84 17.83 13.04
N LEU A 380 9.69 17.33 14.25
CA LEU A 380 8.37 16.94 14.80
C LEU A 380 7.46 18.15 14.99
N SER A 381 7.99 19.29 15.44
CA SER A 381 7.22 20.53 15.59
C SER A 381 6.72 21.04 14.25
N PHE A 382 7.53 20.90 13.19
CA PHE A 382 7.08 21.18 11.83
C PHE A 382 5.92 20.27 11.42
N ALA A 383 6.04 18.95 11.59
CA ALA A 383 4.94 18.02 11.27
C ALA A 383 3.66 18.34 12.07
N LYS A 384 3.80 18.69 13.36
CA LYS A 384 2.70 19.15 14.21
C LYS A 384 2.04 20.41 13.63
N SER A 385 2.81 21.41 13.21
CA SER A 385 2.26 22.64 12.63
C SER A 385 1.40 22.39 11.39
N GLN A 386 1.77 21.40 10.57
CA GLN A 386 0.97 21.02 9.40
C GLN A 386 -0.35 20.38 9.85
N VAL A 387 -0.33 19.45 10.81
CA VAL A 387 -1.55 18.84 11.34
C VAL A 387 -2.45 19.86 12.03
N ASP A 388 -1.89 20.76 12.83
CA ASP A 388 -2.65 21.83 13.48
C ASP A 388 -3.32 22.73 12.44
N TYR A 389 -2.61 23.08 11.35
CA TYR A 389 -3.21 23.79 10.22
C TYR A 389 -4.39 23.01 9.63
N LEU A 390 -4.25 21.69 9.41
CA LEU A 390 -5.36 20.85 8.91
C LEU A 390 -6.56 20.86 9.84
N LEU A 391 -6.33 20.94 11.16
CA LEU A 391 -7.37 20.83 12.17
C LEU A 391 -8.00 22.16 12.57
N GLY A 392 -7.42 23.29 12.15
CA GLY A 392 -8.05 24.61 12.26
C GLY A 392 -7.10 25.77 12.51
N ASP A 393 -5.82 25.54 12.78
CA ASP A 393 -4.82 26.59 13.05
C ASP A 393 -4.30 27.19 11.75
N ASN A 394 -5.23 27.77 10.99
CA ASN A 394 -4.97 28.39 9.70
C ASN A 394 -5.68 29.76 9.61
N PRO A 395 -5.34 30.60 8.62
CA PRO A 395 -5.91 31.95 8.51
C PRO A 395 -7.43 32.01 8.42
N ARG A 396 -8.11 30.90 8.11
CA ARG A 396 -9.57 30.81 8.02
C ARG A 396 -10.23 30.27 9.29
N ALA A 397 -9.47 29.80 10.27
CA ALA A 397 -9.98 29.10 11.44
C ALA A 397 -10.96 27.96 11.08
N THR A 398 -10.66 27.24 9.99
CA THR A 398 -11.50 26.15 9.44
C THR A 398 -10.74 24.84 9.50
N SER A 399 -11.30 23.80 10.13
CA SER A 399 -10.76 22.45 9.99
C SER A 399 -11.00 21.94 8.57
N TYR A 400 -9.97 21.40 7.91
CA TYR A 400 -10.12 20.70 6.64
C TYR A 400 -10.47 19.21 6.83
N MET A 401 -10.56 18.74 8.08
CA MET A 401 -11.12 17.42 8.40
C MET A 401 -12.62 17.54 8.68
N VAL A 402 -13.43 16.91 7.83
CA VAL A 402 -14.89 16.95 7.94
C VAL A 402 -15.35 16.39 9.30
N GLY A 403 -16.17 17.16 10.01
CA GLY A 403 -16.70 16.77 11.32
C GLY A 403 -15.70 16.88 12.48
N TYR A 404 -14.57 17.57 12.31
CA TYR A 404 -13.65 17.93 13.39
C TYR A 404 -13.77 19.43 13.72
N GLY A 405 -13.78 19.78 15.00
CA GLY A 405 -14.00 21.15 15.46
C GLY A 405 -15.41 21.68 15.13
N ASN A 406 -15.60 22.99 15.29
CA ASN A 406 -16.91 23.64 15.08
C ASN A 406 -17.11 24.18 13.65
N ASN A 407 -16.02 24.36 12.91
CA ASN A 407 -16.01 24.95 11.57
C ASN A 407 -15.23 24.03 10.62
N TYR A 408 -15.93 23.39 9.69
CA TYR A 408 -15.38 22.41 8.74
C TYR A 408 -16.24 22.37 7.46
N PRO A 409 -15.70 21.88 6.32
CA PRO A 409 -16.43 21.74 5.04
C PRO A 409 -17.71 20.92 5.17
N ARG A 410 -18.80 21.42 4.59
CA ARG A 410 -20.13 20.80 4.61
C ARG A 410 -20.67 20.45 3.22
N GLN A 411 -20.01 20.88 2.15
CA GLN A 411 -20.39 20.59 0.76
C GLN A 411 -19.25 19.85 0.07
N VAL A 412 -19.00 18.62 0.52
CA VAL A 412 -17.86 17.81 0.10
C VAL A 412 -18.17 17.20 -1.27
N HIS A 413 -17.20 17.19 -2.19
CA HIS A 413 -17.33 16.48 -3.47
C HIS A 413 -17.30 14.97 -3.25
N HIS A 414 -18.41 14.39 -2.77
CA HIS A 414 -18.51 12.97 -2.47
C HIS A 414 -19.94 12.46 -2.65
N ARG A 415 -20.14 11.49 -3.56
CA ARG A 415 -21.47 11.00 -3.95
C ARG A 415 -22.27 10.41 -2.79
N GLY A 416 -21.65 9.54 -1.99
CA GLY A 416 -22.30 8.94 -0.82
C GLY A 416 -22.63 9.96 0.29
N SER A 417 -21.90 11.08 0.36
CA SER A 417 -22.08 12.14 1.37
C SER A 417 -23.24 13.05 0.96
N SER A 418 -23.21 13.49 -0.30
CA SER A 418 -24.09 14.49 -0.88
C SER A 418 -25.50 14.01 -1.22
N ILE A 419 -25.73 12.70 -1.30
CA ILE A 419 -27.04 12.11 -1.60
C ILE A 419 -27.61 11.46 -0.33
N VAL A 420 -28.90 11.65 -0.05
CA VAL A 420 -29.56 11.04 1.12
C VAL A 420 -29.29 9.54 1.20
N SER A 421 -28.98 9.04 2.40
CA SER A 421 -28.69 7.62 2.61
C SER A 421 -29.81 6.72 2.05
N ILE A 422 -29.41 5.62 1.41
CA ILE A 422 -30.35 4.57 0.95
C ILE A 422 -31.17 3.95 2.11
N LYS A 423 -30.67 4.05 3.35
CA LYS A 423 -31.39 3.57 4.54
C LYS A 423 -32.47 4.55 5.01
N VAL A 424 -32.40 5.81 4.59
CA VAL A 424 -33.38 6.85 4.90
C VAL A 424 -34.41 6.95 3.78
N ASP A 425 -33.95 6.99 2.53
CA ASP A 425 -34.80 6.98 1.34
C ASP A 425 -34.26 5.96 0.33
N PRO A 426 -34.90 4.79 0.18
CA PRO A 426 -34.45 3.74 -0.73
C PRO A 426 -34.81 4.02 -2.19
N THR A 427 -35.45 5.15 -2.51
CA THR A 427 -35.79 5.51 -3.89
C THR A 427 -34.51 5.58 -4.73
N PHE A 428 -34.50 4.84 -5.83
CA PHE A 428 -33.36 4.77 -6.74
C PHE A 428 -32.99 6.16 -7.30
N VAL A 429 -31.71 6.52 -7.23
CA VAL A 429 -31.19 7.76 -7.82
C VAL A 429 -30.53 7.45 -9.15
N ALA A 430 -31.19 7.85 -10.25
CA ALA A 430 -30.67 7.62 -11.59
C ALA A 430 -29.43 8.49 -11.91
N CYS A 431 -28.58 8.00 -12.82
CA CYS A 431 -27.30 8.61 -13.22
C CYS A 431 -27.28 10.15 -13.28
N ARG A 432 -28.13 10.74 -14.13
CA ARG A 432 -28.20 12.20 -14.33
C ARG A 432 -29.12 12.91 -13.34
N GLN A 433 -30.05 12.17 -12.74
CA GLN A 433 -30.93 12.70 -11.71
C GLN A 433 -30.14 13.16 -10.48
N GLY A 434 -29.07 12.45 -10.13
CA GLY A 434 -28.19 12.86 -9.04
C GLY A 434 -27.53 14.22 -9.23
N TYR A 435 -27.14 14.55 -10.47
CA TYR A 435 -26.61 15.87 -10.79
C TYR A 435 -27.67 16.96 -10.62
N ALA A 436 -28.87 16.72 -11.16
CA ALA A 436 -29.98 17.66 -11.08
C ALA A 436 -30.46 17.88 -9.64
N ASN A 437 -30.53 16.81 -8.86
CA ASN A 437 -31.21 16.82 -7.57
C ASN A 437 -30.28 16.99 -6.38
N TRP A 438 -29.01 16.59 -6.44
CA TRP A 438 -28.13 16.53 -5.27
C TRP A 438 -26.81 17.29 -5.45
N TYR A 439 -26.12 17.09 -6.58
CA TYR A 439 -24.81 17.70 -6.82
C TYR A 439 -24.82 19.24 -6.73
N THR A 440 -25.84 19.88 -7.30
CA THR A 440 -25.95 21.35 -7.38
C THR A 440 -26.56 22.00 -6.13
N ARG A 441 -27.01 21.22 -5.14
CA ARG A 441 -27.64 21.76 -3.93
C ARG A 441 -26.65 22.57 -3.11
N LYS A 442 -27.00 23.79 -2.74
CA LYS A 442 -26.18 24.63 -1.85
C LYS A 442 -26.32 24.29 -0.36
N ALA A 443 -27.22 23.37 -0.02
CA ALA A 443 -27.33 22.85 1.34
C ALA A 443 -26.14 21.95 1.67
N SER A 444 -25.87 21.80 2.97
CA SER A 444 -24.90 20.83 3.48
C SER A 444 -25.25 19.41 3.01
N ASP A 445 -24.21 18.59 2.85
CA ASP A 445 -24.36 17.18 2.54
C ASP A 445 -25.21 16.46 3.62
N PRO A 446 -26.21 15.66 3.22
CA PRO A 446 -27.11 14.99 4.15
C PRO A 446 -26.40 13.96 5.05
N ASN A 447 -25.29 13.38 4.60
CA ASN A 447 -24.51 12.45 5.41
C ASN A 447 -23.14 13.06 5.71
N VAL A 448 -22.86 13.37 6.99
CA VAL A 448 -21.56 13.94 7.36
C VAL A 448 -20.45 12.90 7.16
N LEU A 449 -19.56 13.16 6.20
CA LEU A 449 -18.40 12.32 5.87
C LEU A 449 -17.27 12.45 6.91
N THR A 450 -17.58 12.05 8.14
CA THR A 450 -16.72 12.26 9.32
C THR A 450 -15.31 11.73 9.10
N GLY A 451 -14.32 12.60 9.32
CA GLY A 451 -12.89 12.30 9.24
C GLY A 451 -12.26 12.48 7.86
N ALA A 452 -13.05 12.72 6.81
CA ALA A 452 -12.50 12.95 5.48
C ALA A 452 -11.62 14.20 5.46
N LEU A 453 -10.40 14.08 4.92
CA LEU A 453 -9.52 15.20 4.65
C LEU A 453 -9.68 15.65 3.21
N VAL A 454 -10.34 16.80 3.01
CA VAL A 454 -10.59 17.38 1.68
C VAL A 454 -9.30 17.85 1.01
N GLY A 455 -9.35 18.16 -0.29
CA GLY A 455 -8.20 18.60 -1.09
C GLY A 455 -7.46 19.84 -0.59
N GLY A 456 -8.14 20.72 0.15
CA GLY A 456 -7.53 21.82 0.91
C GLY A 456 -7.58 23.18 0.25
N PRO A 457 -6.98 24.22 0.87
CA PRO A 457 -6.98 25.57 0.32
C PRO A 457 -6.04 25.73 -0.88
N ASP A 458 -6.20 26.85 -1.59
CA ASP A 458 -5.26 27.27 -2.64
C ASP A 458 -3.93 27.80 -2.07
N ALA A 459 -3.07 28.30 -2.97
CA ALA A 459 -1.73 28.81 -2.65
C ALA A 459 -1.72 30.02 -1.69
N TYR A 460 -2.88 30.64 -1.47
CA TYR A 460 -3.06 31.86 -0.68
C TYR A 460 -3.97 31.63 0.54
N ASP A 461 -4.11 30.37 0.98
CA ASP A 461 -4.95 29.96 2.10
C ASP A 461 -6.46 30.19 1.87
N ASN A 462 -6.91 30.40 0.62
CA ASN A 462 -8.34 30.53 0.32
C ASN A 462 -8.97 29.16 0.10
N PHE A 463 -10.18 29.00 0.63
CA PHE A 463 -10.97 27.77 0.49
C PHE A 463 -12.43 28.10 0.24
N ALA A 464 -13.02 27.49 -0.79
CA ALA A 464 -14.45 27.57 -1.08
C ALA A 464 -15.11 26.20 -0.82
N ASP A 465 -16.00 26.16 0.18
CA ASP A 465 -16.79 24.98 0.55
C ASP A 465 -17.94 24.77 -0.44
N GLU A 466 -17.57 24.36 -1.65
CA GLU A 466 -18.46 24.17 -2.78
C GLU A 466 -18.24 22.77 -3.38
N ARG A 467 -19.31 22.00 -3.51
CA ARG A 467 -19.24 20.60 -3.97
C ARG A 467 -18.71 20.46 -5.40
N ASP A 468 -18.91 21.48 -6.22
CA ASP A 468 -18.39 21.57 -7.58
C ASP A 468 -16.93 22.02 -7.65
N ASN A 469 -16.36 22.52 -6.55
CA ASN A 469 -14.94 22.81 -6.41
C ASN A 469 -14.14 21.57 -5.97
N TYR A 470 -14.19 20.51 -6.79
CA TYR A 470 -13.59 19.21 -6.49
C TYR A 470 -12.07 19.29 -6.21
N GLU A 471 -11.36 20.27 -6.77
CA GLU A 471 -9.93 20.46 -6.49
C GLU A 471 -9.64 20.66 -5.00
N GLN A 472 -10.55 21.33 -4.29
CA GLN A 472 -10.43 21.67 -2.87
C GLN A 472 -11.32 20.81 -1.97
N THR A 473 -12.51 20.43 -2.42
CA THR A 473 -13.53 19.78 -1.57
C THR A 473 -13.60 18.26 -1.72
N GLU A 474 -12.86 17.65 -2.65
CA GLU A 474 -12.80 16.20 -2.79
C GLU A 474 -11.79 15.58 -1.82
N PRO A 475 -12.20 14.63 -0.97
CA PRO A 475 -11.29 13.83 -0.17
C PRO A 475 -10.84 12.59 -0.94
N ALA A 476 -9.64 12.11 -0.66
CA ALA A 476 -9.15 10.84 -1.20
C ALA A 476 -8.57 9.95 -0.10
N THR A 477 -8.65 8.64 -0.30
CA THR A 477 -8.13 7.63 0.66
C THR A 477 -6.67 7.87 1.06
N TYR A 478 -5.82 8.25 0.09
CA TYR A 478 -4.40 8.51 0.32
C TYR A 478 -4.11 9.86 1.02
N ASN A 479 -5.07 10.78 1.12
CA ASN A 479 -4.93 11.97 1.95
C ASN A 479 -4.88 11.59 3.43
N ASN A 480 -5.79 10.70 3.82
CA ASN A 480 -6.01 10.27 5.20
C ASN A 480 -5.01 9.22 5.69
N ALA A 481 -4.50 8.36 4.80
CA ALA A 481 -3.69 7.21 5.20
C ALA A 481 -2.40 7.56 5.96
N PRO A 482 -1.58 8.55 5.55
CA PRO A 482 -0.41 8.97 6.32
C PRO A 482 -0.78 9.66 7.64
N LEU A 483 -1.94 10.32 7.68
CA LEU A 483 -2.39 11.09 8.84
C LEU A 483 -2.64 10.22 10.07
N LEU A 484 -3.03 8.94 9.89
CA LEU A 484 -3.23 7.99 10.99
C LEU A 484 -2.00 7.90 11.90
N GLY A 485 -0.80 7.76 11.32
CA GLY A 485 0.44 7.65 12.07
C GLY A 485 0.80 8.94 12.81
N ILE A 486 0.63 10.08 12.14
CA ILE A 486 0.96 11.38 12.73
C ILE A 486 0.06 11.68 13.92
N LEU A 487 -1.26 11.49 13.77
CA LEU A 487 -2.23 11.71 14.84
C LEU A 487 -1.98 10.79 16.03
N ALA A 488 -1.69 9.51 15.77
CA ALA A 488 -1.32 8.57 16.83
C ALA A 488 -0.05 9.03 17.57
N ARG A 489 0.97 9.50 16.83
CA ARG A 489 2.23 9.97 17.41
C ARG A 489 2.10 11.28 18.19
N LEU A 490 1.24 12.20 17.75
CA LEU A 490 0.97 13.45 18.46
C LEU A 490 0.07 13.23 19.68
N GLY A 491 -0.95 12.37 19.59
CA GLY A 491 -1.86 12.06 20.69
C GLY A 491 -1.24 11.17 21.78
N GLY A 492 -0.43 10.17 21.39
CA GLY A 492 0.20 9.22 22.32
C GLY A 492 1.65 9.54 22.70
N GLY A 493 2.28 10.53 22.06
CA GLY A 493 3.69 10.88 22.28
C GLY A 493 4.68 9.82 21.79
N HIS A 494 5.96 9.98 22.17
CA HIS A 494 7.06 9.08 21.72
C HIS A 494 6.95 7.67 22.33
N GLY A 495 6.22 7.50 23.43
CA GLY A 495 6.07 6.22 24.14
C GLY A 495 7.39 5.61 24.67
N GLY A 496 8.53 6.33 24.60
CA GLY A 496 9.85 5.86 25.04
C GLY A 496 10.46 4.74 24.18
N TYR A 497 9.91 4.44 23.01
CA TYR A 497 10.37 3.34 22.17
C TYR A 497 11.46 3.76 21.20
N ASN A 498 12.38 2.83 20.89
CA ASN A 498 13.38 3.04 19.86
C ASN A 498 12.87 2.43 18.54
N GLN A 499 12.56 3.30 17.57
CA GLN A 499 12.01 2.97 16.25
C GLN A 499 13.05 2.28 15.34
N LEU A 500 14.32 2.28 15.74
CA LEU A 500 15.40 1.54 15.10
C LEU A 500 15.53 0.11 15.66
N LEU A 501 14.92 -0.23 16.79
CA LEU A 501 14.95 -1.63 17.25
C LEU A 501 14.17 -2.51 16.26
N PRO A 502 14.70 -3.70 15.93
CA PRO A 502 13.96 -4.64 15.12
C PRO A 502 12.66 -5.01 15.83
N VAL A 503 11.55 -5.03 15.09
CA VAL A 503 10.37 -5.77 15.51
C VAL A 503 10.85 -7.22 15.66
N VAL A 504 11.05 -7.70 16.90
CA VAL A 504 11.66 -9.01 17.17
C VAL A 504 10.98 -10.09 16.31
N VAL A 505 11.76 -10.71 15.42
CA VAL A 505 11.34 -11.73 14.46
C VAL A 505 11.92 -13.07 14.89
N PRO A 506 11.12 -14.10 15.17
CA PRO A 506 11.51 -15.48 14.90
C PRO A 506 11.47 -15.65 13.39
N ALA A 507 12.63 -15.87 12.76
CA ALA A 507 12.70 -16.06 11.32
C ALA A 507 11.87 -17.30 10.90
N PRO A 508 10.92 -17.19 9.95
CA PRO A 508 10.51 -18.34 9.16
C PRO A 508 11.73 -18.77 8.32
N ASN A 509 12.02 -20.07 8.28
CA ASN A 509 13.13 -20.61 7.50
C ASN A 509 13.06 -20.11 6.03
N PRO A 510 14.10 -19.43 5.53
CA PRO A 510 14.14 -19.00 4.14
C PRO A 510 14.43 -20.22 3.25
N VAL A 511 13.42 -20.71 2.51
CA VAL A 511 13.67 -21.61 1.36
C VAL A 511 13.73 -20.76 0.09
N VAL A 512 14.79 -19.96 -0.02
CA VAL A 512 15.33 -19.52 -1.31
C VAL A 512 16.84 -19.61 -1.22
N ALA A 513 17.39 -20.80 -1.49
CA ALA A 513 18.83 -20.96 -1.68
C ALA A 513 19.17 -20.66 -3.15
N LYS A 514 19.75 -19.47 -3.41
CA LYS A 514 20.59 -19.26 -4.59
C LYS A 514 22.06 -19.56 -4.23
N PRO A 515 22.86 -20.12 -5.16
CA PRO A 515 24.02 -20.94 -4.84
C PRO A 515 25.32 -20.13 -4.74
N LYS A 516 26.25 -20.56 -3.88
CA LYS A 516 27.67 -20.24 -3.97
C LYS A 516 28.52 -21.52 -4.04
N PRO A 517 29.68 -21.48 -4.71
CA PRO A 517 30.37 -22.64 -5.26
C PRO A 517 31.26 -23.33 -4.21
N ALA A 518 31.31 -24.66 -4.25
CA ALA A 518 32.20 -25.45 -3.42
C ALA A 518 33.46 -25.89 -4.21
N PRO A 519 34.66 -25.87 -3.60
CA PRO A 519 35.90 -26.38 -4.20
C PRO A 519 35.91 -27.91 -4.28
N LYS A 520 36.62 -28.43 -5.29
CA LYS A 520 36.77 -29.86 -5.64
C LYS A 520 37.29 -30.73 -4.47
N PRO A 521 36.71 -31.93 -4.24
CA PRO A 521 37.38 -33.01 -3.53
C PRO A 521 37.97 -34.07 -4.49
N LYS A 522 39.14 -34.61 -4.09
CA LYS A 522 39.86 -35.73 -4.70
C LYS A 522 39.11 -37.07 -4.54
N LEU A 523 39.27 -37.92 -5.57
CA LEU A 523 38.86 -39.33 -5.70
C LEU A 523 39.47 -40.23 -4.60
N THR A 524 38.96 -41.42 -4.24
CA THR A 524 38.75 -42.68 -5.03
C THR A 524 38.22 -43.78 -4.05
N PRO A 525 37.91 -45.06 -4.40
CA PRO A 525 37.05 -45.66 -5.46
C PRO A 525 36.16 -46.88 -5.02
N THR A 526 34.92 -46.96 -5.57
CA THR A 526 34.09 -48.13 -6.06
C THR A 526 33.88 -49.45 -5.26
N PRO A 527 32.86 -50.34 -5.54
CA PRO A 527 32.14 -50.58 -6.82
C PRO A 527 30.60 -50.75 -6.85
N ALA A 528 30.08 -50.27 -7.99
CA ALA A 528 28.90 -50.59 -8.81
C ALA A 528 27.78 -51.55 -8.33
N SER A 529 26.56 -51.01 -8.27
CA SER A 529 25.30 -51.69 -8.58
C SER A 529 24.61 -50.92 -9.71
N SER A 530 24.10 -51.63 -10.72
CA SER A 530 23.46 -51.08 -11.91
C SER A 530 22.16 -50.34 -11.56
N SER A 531 22.25 -49.03 -11.27
CA SER A 531 21.09 -48.17 -11.06
C SER A 531 20.55 -47.68 -12.40
N SER A 532 19.23 -47.84 -12.63
CA SER A 532 18.52 -47.20 -13.72
C SER A 532 18.90 -45.70 -13.80
N PRO A 533 19.26 -45.16 -14.99
CA PRO A 533 19.71 -43.79 -15.16
C PRO A 533 18.65 -42.74 -14.82
N ILE A 534 17.39 -43.15 -14.66
CA ILE A 534 16.30 -42.28 -14.20
C ILE A 534 15.66 -42.91 -12.97
N THR A 535 15.51 -42.12 -11.92
CA THR A 535 14.85 -42.52 -10.67
C THR A 535 13.58 -41.72 -10.46
N ILE A 536 12.51 -42.41 -10.07
CA ILE A 536 11.21 -41.81 -9.77
C ILE A 536 10.97 -41.94 -8.27
N LYS A 537 10.63 -40.85 -7.60
CA LYS A 537 10.23 -40.83 -6.19
C LYS A 537 8.86 -40.17 -6.06
N GLN A 538 7.93 -40.84 -5.39
CA GLN A 538 6.59 -40.32 -5.11
C GLN A 538 6.45 -40.03 -3.62
N LYS A 539 5.88 -38.87 -3.28
CA LYS A 539 5.63 -38.44 -1.90
C LYS A 539 4.22 -37.87 -1.77
N MET A 540 3.45 -38.36 -0.80
CA MET A 540 2.20 -37.71 -0.40
C MET A 540 2.52 -36.37 0.25
N THR A 541 1.93 -35.29 -0.27
CA THR A 541 2.19 -33.91 0.20
C THR A 541 1.07 -33.36 1.06
N THR A 542 -0.19 -33.70 0.76
CA THR A 542 -1.36 -33.29 1.54
C THR A 542 -2.54 -34.23 1.24
N SER A 543 -3.56 -34.21 2.10
CA SER A 543 -4.85 -34.89 1.91
C SER A 543 -6.01 -34.01 2.38
N TRP A 544 -7.19 -34.18 1.78
CA TRP A 544 -8.43 -33.49 2.18
C TRP A 544 -9.65 -34.34 1.88
N ASN A 545 -10.75 -34.07 2.59
CA ASN A 545 -12.04 -34.72 2.36
C ASN A 545 -12.93 -33.81 1.49
N HIS A 546 -13.55 -34.38 0.45
CA HIS A 546 -14.55 -33.69 -0.36
C HIS A 546 -15.69 -34.65 -0.71
N LYS A 547 -16.94 -34.26 -0.38
CA LYS A 547 -18.16 -35.06 -0.62
C LYS A 547 -18.07 -36.51 -0.11
N GLY A 548 -17.55 -36.70 1.10
CA GLY A 548 -17.43 -38.02 1.73
C GLY A 548 -16.30 -38.90 1.19
N LYS A 549 -15.44 -38.40 0.29
CA LYS A 549 -14.27 -39.11 -0.23
C LYS A 549 -12.97 -38.37 0.13
N THR A 550 -11.95 -39.11 0.57
CA THR A 550 -10.61 -38.56 0.82
C THR A 550 -9.80 -38.50 -0.46
N TYR A 551 -9.19 -37.36 -0.73
CA TYR A 551 -8.29 -37.12 -1.84
C TYR A 551 -6.88 -36.85 -1.29
N TYR A 552 -5.88 -37.32 -2.03
CA TYR A 552 -4.47 -37.18 -1.72
C TYR A 552 -3.77 -36.46 -2.87
N ARG A 553 -2.87 -35.53 -2.56
CA ARG A 553 -1.97 -34.91 -3.53
C ARG A 553 -0.60 -35.55 -3.44
N TYR A 554 -0.16 -36.20 -4.51
CA TYR A 554 1.17 -36.78 -4.63
C TYR A 554 2.06 -35.89 -5.47
N SER A 555 3.27 -35.62 -4.97
CA SER A 555 4.38 -35.06 -5.72
C SER A 555 5.25 -36.21 -6.23
N THR A 556 5.54 -36.21 -7.53
CA THR A 556 6.39 -37.20 -8.19
C THR A 556 7.60 -36.51 -8.80
N VAL A 557 8.78 -36.89 -8.33
CA VAL A 557 10.07 -36.35 -8.77
C VAL A 557 10.77 -37.38 -9.65
N VAL A 558 11.02 -37.03 -10.90
CA VAL A 558 11.78 -37.80 -11.88
C VAL A 558 13.17 -37.20 -11.99
N THR A 559 14.19 -37.95 -11.58
CA THR A 559 15.58 -37.47 -11.53
C THR A 559 16.44 -38.19 -12.54
N ASN A 560 17.18 -37.43 -13.36
CA ASN A 560 18.20 -37.97 -14.25
C ASN A 560 19.49 -38.20 -13.47
N ASN A 561 19.77 -39.45 -13.12
CA ASN A 561 20.99 -39.90 -12.46
C ASN A 561 22.08 -40.34 -13.45
N SER A 562 21.85 -40.19 -14.76
CA SER A 562 22.88 -40.40 -15.77
C SER A 562 23.81 -39.19 -15.90
N TYR A 563 24.95 -39.41 -16.56
CA TYR A 563 25.89 -38.36 -16.92
C TYR A 563 25.52 -37.62 -18.23
N LYS A 564 24.44 -38.03 -18.90
CA LYS A 564 24.00 -37.48 -20.19
C LYS A 564 22.67 -36.74 -20.05
N THR A 565 22.33 -35.90 -21.02
CA THR A 565 21.06 -35.18 -20.99
C THR A 565 19.94 -36.10 -21.47
N VAL A 566 18.88 -36.25 -20.67
CA VAL A 566 17.69 -37.00 -21.07
C VAL A 566 16.83 -36.14 -21.99
N LYS A 567 16.55 -36.63 -23.19
CA LYS A 567 15.61 -36.05 -24.17
C LYS A 567 14.49 -37.05 -24.46
N ASP A 568 13.39 -36.56 -25.02
CA ASP A 568 12.24 -37.38 -25.45
C ASP A 568 11.73 -38.35 -24.38
N LEU A 569 11.74 -37.90 -23.12
CA LEU A 569 11.27 -38.68 -21.99
C LEU A 569 9.79 -39.00 -22.15
N LYS A 570 9.44 -40.28 -22.09
CA LYS A 570 8.06 -40.77 -22.02
C LYS A 570 7.87 -41.56 -20.74
N LEU A 571 6.88 -41.16 -19.97
CA LEU A 571 6.41 -41.82 -18.75
C LEU A 571 5.10 -42.54 -19.04
N SER A 572 4.96 -43.74 -18.49
CA SER A 572 3.68 -44.44 -18.39
C SER A 572 3.12 -44.22 -16.99
N ILE A 573 1.86 -43.80 -16.92
CA ILE A 573 1.16 -43.61 -15.66
C ILE A 573 -0.13 -44.42 -15.72
N SER A 574 -0.21 -45.48 -14.93
CA SER A 574 -1.40 -46.33 -14.82
C SER A 574 -2.03 -46.20 -13.43
N LYS A 575 -3.29 -46.64 -13.30
CA LYS A 575 -4.12 -46.43 -12.10
C LYS A 575 -4.23 -44.96 -11.67
N LEU A 576 -4.16 -44.04 -12.63
CA LEU A 576 -4.42 -42.61 -12.42
C LEU A 576 -5.86 -42.30 -12.79
N TYR A 577 -6.67 -41.94 -11.79
CA TYR A 577 -8.10 -41.64 -11.97
C TYR A 577 -8.44 -40.16 -11.73
N GLY A 578 -7.45 -39.35 -11.37
CA GLY A 578 -7.62 -37.93 -11.10
C GLY A 578 -6.70 -37.04 -11.93
N PRO A 579 -6.84 -35.71 -11.80
CA PRO A 579 -6.10 -34.74 -12.60
C PRO A 579 -4.61 -34.74 -12.27
N LEU A 580 -3.79 -34.47 -13.29
CA LEU A 580 -2.32 -34.41 -13.24
C LEU A 580 -1.83 -33.09 -13.86
N TRP A 581 -0.79 -32.51 -13.26
CA TRP A 581 -0.16 -31.26 -13.68
C TRP A 581 1.37 -31.42 -13.73
N GLY A 582 2.01 -30.72 -14.66
CA GLY A 582 3.48 -30.71 -14.79
C GLY A 582 4.04 -31.67 -15.83
N LEU A 583 3.18 -32.36 -16.61
CA LEU A 583 3.56 -33.17 -17.77
C LEU A 583 2.65 -32.86 -18.96
N THR A 584 3.13 -33.12 -20.18
CA THR A 584 2.32 -33.03 -21.41
C THR A 584 1.87 -34.42 -21.82
N LYS A 585 0.56 -34.64 -22.03
CA LYS A 585 0.04 -35.93 -22.50
C LYS A 585 0.21 -36.06 -24.01
N SER A 586 0.78 -37.17 -24.47
CA SER A 586 0.95 -37.52 -25.88
C SER A 586 0.59 -38.99 -26.11
N GLY A 587 -0.58 -39.23 -26.70
CA GLY A 587 -1.16 -40.57 -26.83
C GLY A 587 -1.39 -41.22 -25.45
N ASN A 588 -0.83 -42.42 -25.26
CA ASN A 588 -0.90 -43.18 -24.00
C ASN A 588 0.27 -42.89 -23.04
N SER A 589 1.10 -41.88 -23.33
CA SER A 589 2.30 -41.54 -22.54
C SER A 589 2.29 -40.08 -22.11
N TYR A 590 3.12 -39.76 -21.13
CA TYR A 590 3.35 -38.40 -20.63
C TYR A 590 4.80 -38.00 -20.84
N GLY A 591 5.02 -36.83 -21.44
CA GLY A 591 6.36 -36.28 -21.66
C GLY A 591 6.60 -35.00 -20.85
N PHE A 592 7.70 -34.32 -21.16
CA PHE A 592 8.03 -33.04 -20.54
C PHE A 592 6.89 -32.01 -20.70
N PRO A 593 6.73 -31.08 -19.73
CA PRO A 593 5.84 -29.95 -19.92
C PRO A 593 6.32 -29.05 -21.08
N SER A 594 5.42 -28.28 -21.69
CA SER A 594 5.71 -27.48 -22.90
C SER A 594 6.88 -26.49 -22.78
N TRP A 595 7.29 -26.12 -21.56
CA TRP A 595 8.40 -25.22 -21.27
C TRP A 595 9.74 -25.94 -21.04
N LEU A 596 9.78 -27.28 -21.10
CA LEU A 596 10.99 -28.09 -20.88
C LEU A 596 11.15 -29.10 -22.02
N ASN A 597 12.31 -29.11 -22.69
CA ASN A 597 12.57 -30.03 -23.81
C ASN A 597 13.61 -31.11 -23.49
N SER A 598 14.27 -31.01 -22.34
CA SER A 598 15.30 -31.97 -21.90
C SER A 598 15.51 -31.90 -20.39
N LEU A 599 16.08 -32.96 -19.81
CA LEU A 599 16.44 -33.05 -18.40
C LEU A 599 17.94 -33.32 -18.26
N PRO A 600 18.76 -32.31 -17.94
CA PRO A 600 20.21 -32.46 -17.80
C PRO A 600 20.61 -33.42 -16.68
N ALA A 601 21.87 -33.88 -16.71
CA ALA A 601 22.43 -34.74 -15.67
C ALA A 601 22.24 -34.13 -14.26
N ALA A 602 21.87 -34.98 -13.29
CA ALA A 602 21.57 -34.61 -11.90
C ALA A 602 20.45 -33.58 -11.70
N LYS A 603 19.61 -33.34 -12.73
CA LYS A 603 18.40 -32.51 -12.60
C LYS A 603 17.16 -33.37 -12.42
N SER A 604 16.15 -32.76 -11.84
CA SER A 604 14.86 -33.39 -11.57
C SER A 604 13.71 -32.59 -12.19
N LEU A 605 12.72 -33.32 -12.68
CA LEU A 605 11.42 -32.82 -13.07
C LEU A 605 10.42 -33.23 -11.98
N GLU A 606 9.62 -32.29 -11.50
CA GLU A 606 8.53 -32.58 -10.57
C GLU A 606 7.19 -32.38 -11.26
N PHE A 607 6.29 -33.34 -11.07
CA PHE A 607 4.89 -33.22 -11.46
C PHE A 607 4.00 -33.69 -10.31
N VAL A 608 2.73 -33.27 -10.33
CA VAL A 608 1.80 -33.54 -9.23
C VAL A 608 0.50 -34.10 -9.77
N TYR A 609 -0.13 -34.97 -9.00
CA TYR A 609 -1.46 -35.47 -9.32
C TYR A 609 -2.29 -35.63 -8.06
N ILE A 610 -3.61 -35.54 -8.24
CA ILE A 610 -4.60 -35.71 -7.18
C ILE A 610 -5.28 -37.05 -7.39
N HIS A 611 -5.35 -37.86 -6.34
CA HIS A 611 -5.89 -39.20 -6.42
C HIS A 611 -6.62 -39.60 -5.13
N SER A 612 -7.73 -40.33 -5.23
CA SER A 612 -8.52 -40.79 -4.08
C SER A 612 -8.16 -42.21 -3.61
N ALA A 613 -6.98 -42.71 -3.95
CA ALA A 613 -6.48 -44.04 -3.60
C ALA A 613 -4.97 -44.02 -3.35
N SER A 614 -4.33 -45.19 -3.27
CA SER A 614 -2.87 -45.35 -3.22
C SER A 614 -2.19 -44.64 -4.42
N PRO A 615 -0.87 -44.34 -4.33
CA PRO A 615 -0.14 -43.69 -5.41
C PRO A 615 -0.38 -44.38 -6.77
N ALA A 616 -0.51 -43.59 -7.84
CA ALA A 616 -0.57 -44.10 -9.20
C ALA A 616 0.79 -44.74 -9.58
N ASP A 617 0.75 -45.77 -10.42
CA ASP A 617 1.95 -46.47 -10.86
C ASP A 617 2.63 -45.63 -11.94
N VAL A 618 3.84 -45.11 -11.67
CA VAL A 618 4.62 -44.27 -12.60
C VAL A 618 5.90 -45.00 -12.99
N SER A 619 6.10 -45.19 -14.29
CA SER A 619 7.31 -45.81 -14.84
C SER A 619 7.85 -45.05 -16.05
N VAL A 620 9.15 -45.21 -16.32
CA VAL A 620 9.76 -44.67 -17.54
C VAL A 620 9.52 -45.66 -18.68
N SER A 621 8.89 -45.20 -19.76
CA SER A 621 8.67 -46.00 -20.96
C SER A 621 9.87 -45.93 -21.90
N THR A 622 10.27 -44.72 -22.29
CA THR A 622 11.39 -44.49 -23.22
C THR A 622 12.05 -43.14 -22.93
N TYR A 623 13.32 -43.00 -23.32
CA TYR A 623 14.05 -41.74 -23.31
C TYR A 623 15.31 -41.88 -24.20
N ASN A 624 15.87 -40.75 -24.60
CA ASN A 624 17.14 -40.66 -25.31
C ASN A 624 18.20 -40.02 -24.39
N LEU A 625 19.42 -40.57 -24.40
CA LEU A 625 20.57 -39.96 -23.71
C LEU A 625 21.45 -39.25 -24.74
N ALA A 626 21.40 -37.92 -24.74
CA ALA A 626 22.21 -37.03 -25.57
C ALA A 626 23.49 -36.61 -24.85
#